data_AF-A0A254N6H3-F1
#
_entry.id   AF-A0A254N6H3-F1
#
_cell.length_a   1.000
_cell.length_b   1.000
_cell.length_c   1.000
_cell.angle_alpha   90.00
_cell.angle_beta   90.00
_cell.angle_gamma   90.00
#
_symmetry.space_group_name_H-M   'P 1'
#
loop_
_entity.id
_entity.type
_entity.pdbx_description
1 polymer ?
#
loop_
_entity_poly.entity_id
_entity_poly.type
_entity_poly.pdbx_seq_one_letter_code
_entity_poly.pdbx_strand_id
1 'polypeptide(L)'
;MGLNHRKRLICRMLCGEWRGESPQALPLAPRPGRLAPWRWPRAGAPSKLLSMNTAAPRLPFLDGLRVAAFALLIPYHVGMYYVTWDWHVKSPAASAALEPFMQLSSPWRLGLLFLIGGAACQGLFARRGALGTLKDRSLRLLLPLVFGMAVIVTPQAYFEVLTKAPQLLPGDGGYLDFWAAYLRGGKYCRGSDCMSVPTWNHLWFLPYLWLYAVLGAGMAAIASRLPWKAALNGPAWAWLLLPAVPLAVLRVTLMPHHPSTHNLTHDLYNHAQYSLLFAIGWASRTPLAAGLWAAALRLRWWALGVSLVGWGLIIGFNATYAEATPPDEVLTAARVLRGAQTWWCIVAACGWAQRAFTQESPALRQAGAAVFCFYILHQSVIVVLTQALKPLALPWGVEALLLIGLTLVICTVGYLGARRVPGLALLLGIQRRAPGTMGQLTTMSVTSSDSSPASTAASTASSERSSRTEAPGFQATSTSRHSGL
;
A
#
# COMPACT_ATOMS: atom_id res chain seq x y z
N MET A 1 7.09 27.58 29.49
CA MET A 1 7.58 27.20 28.15
C MET A 1 8.43 25.91 28.09
N GLY A 2 9.01 25.40 29.20
CA GLY A 2 9.82 24.17 29.20
C GLY A 2 9.07 22.81 29.13
N LEU A 3 7.81 22.74 29.58
CA LEU A 3 7.01 21.50 29.62
C LEU A 3 6.73 20.90 28.22
N ASN A 4 6.55 21.77 27.22
CA ASN A 4 6.19 21.35 25.86
C ASN A 4 7.40 20.81 25.07
N HIS A 5 8.62 21.03 25.57
CA HIS A 5 9.85 20.61 24.90
C HIS A 5 10.23 19.17 25.28
N ARG A 6 9.95 18.71 26.51
CA ARG A 6 10.29 17.35 26.97
C ARG A 6 9.33 16.29 26.42
N LYS A 7 8.04 16.58 26.35
CA LYS A 7 7.04 15.72 25.66
C LYS A 7 7.36 15.51 24.19
N ARG A 8 7.80 16.58 23.50
CA ARG A 8 8.30 16.51 22.13
C ARG A 8 9.58 15.68 22.03
N LEU A 9 10.46 15.71 23.02
CA LEU A 9 11.71 14.94 23.00
C LEU A 9 11.47 13.43 23.08
N ILE A 10 10.57 12.97 23.96
CA ILE A 10 10.24 11.53 24.10
C ILE A 10 9.47 11.02 22.87
N CYS A 11 8.54 11.83 22.35
CA CYS A 11 7.88 11.54 21.08
C CYS A 11 8.91 11.53 19.93
N ARG A 12 9.86 12.48 19.86
CA ARG A 12 10.95 12.49 18.86
C ARG A 12 11.99 11.38 19.05
N MET A 13 12.21 10.88 20.26
CA MET A 13 13.10 9.74 20.54
C MET A 13 12.46 8.39 20.22
N LEU A 14 11.12 8.34 20.08
CA LEU A 14 10.35 7.17 19.63
C LEU A 14 9.87 7.29 18.17
N CYS A 15 9.72 8.51 17.64
CA CYS A 15 9.21 8.84 16.31
C CYS A 15 10.26 9.45 15.35
N GLY A 16 11.46 9.74 15.85
CA GLY A 16 12.67 10.02 15.09
C GLY A 16 12.72 11.36 14.36
N GLU A 17 13.14 12.44 15.03
CA GLU A 17 13.53 13.68 14.34
C GLU A 17 14.74 14.35 15.01
N TRP A 18 15.91 14.28 14.36
CA TRP A 18 17.02 15.22 14.61
C TRP A 18 18.03 15.26 13.45
N ARG A 19 18.72 16.40 13.32
CA ARG A 19 19.46 16.92 12.15
C ARG A 19 20.90 16.38 12.04
N GLY A 20 21.38 16.19 10.80
CA GLY A 20 22.75 15.76 10.50
C GLY A 20 23.55 16.77 9.67
N GLU A 21 24.88 16.72 9.84
CA GLU A 21 25.90 17.33 8.99
C GLU A 21 26.61 16.24 8.16
N SER A 22 27.07 16.62 6.95
CA SER A 22 27.62 15.74 5.91
C SER A 22 29.13 15.88 5.74
N PRO A 23 29.84 14.83 5.30
CA PRO A 23 31.08 14.99 4.52
C PRO A 23 31.14 14.16 3.22
N GLN A 24 32.15 14.51 2.42
CA GLN A 24 32.27 14.47 0.96
C GLN A 24 32.78 13.14 0.36
N ALA A 25 32.62 13.01 -0.97
CA ALA A 25 32.93 11.84 -1.81
C ALA A 25 34.34 11.83 -2.42
N LEU A 26 34.81 10.66 -2.87
CA LEU A 26 35.92 10.47 -3.83
C LEU A 26 35.65 9.24 -4.77
N PRO A 27 36.28 9.13 -5.96
CA PRO A 27 35.73 8.48 -7.16
C PRO A 27 36.37 7.13 -7.63
N LEU A 28 35.59 6.41 -8.47
CA LEU A 28 35.84 5.57 -9.70
C LEU A 28 37.30 5.22 -10.12
N ALA A 29 37.69 4.12 -10.79
CA ALA A 29 37.15 3.00 -11.62
C ALA A 29 38.29 1.91 -11.71
N PRO A 30 38.46 0.95 -12.67
CA PRO A 30 37.64 0.42 -13.78
C PRO A 30 37.61 -1.15 -13.92
N ARG A 31 36.84 -1.66 -14.90
CA ARG A 31 36.85 -3.03 -15.50
C ARG A 31 37.83 -3.05 -16.71
N PRO A 32 38.18 -4.15 -17.45
CA PRO A 32 37.38 -5.35 -17.78
C PRO A 32 38.15 -6.67 -18.09
N GLY A 33 37.42 -7.75 -18.45
CA GLY A 33 37.99 -8.93 -19.10
C GLY A 33 36.93 -9.88 -19.65
N ARG A 34 36.90 -10.08 -20.97
CA ARG A 34 35.95 -10.93 -21.73
C ARG A 34 36.49 -12.35 -21.86
N LEU A 35 35.62 -13.36 -21.83
CA LEU A 35 35.83 -14.64 -22.53
C LEU A 35 34.52 -15.11 -23.19
N ALA A 36 34.67 -15.69 -24.37
CA ALA A 36 33.65 -16.01 -25.38
C ALA A 36 33.09 -17.45 -25.21
N PRO A 37 32.05 -17.88 -25.98
CA PRO A 37 30.98 -18.74 -25.48
C PRO A 37 31.10 -20.24 -25.81
N TRP A 38 30.59 -21.07 -24.91
CA TRP A 38 30.40 -22.53 -25.06
C TRP A 38 29.11 -22.84 -25.84
N ARG A 39 29.19 -23.70 -26.87
CA ARG A 39 28.07 -24.14 -27.72
C ARG A 39 27.52 -25.50 -27.24
N TRP A 40 26.20 -25.65 -27.20
CA TRP A 40 25.50 -26.91 -26.92
C TRP A 40 24.84 -27.47 -28.21
N PRO A 41 24.74 -28.81 -28.39
CA PRO A 41 24.10 -29.42 -29.57
C PRO A 41 22.58 -29.24 -29.59
N ARG A 42 22.00 -29.14 -30.80
CA ARG A 42 20.55 -28.99 -31.03
C ARG A 42 19.79 -30.28 -30.67
N ALA A 43 18.81 -30.16 -29.77
CA ALA A 43 17.77 -31.16 -29.54
C ALA A 43 16.45 -30.70 -30.19
N GLY A 44 15.67 -31.67 -30.66
CA GLY A 44 14.56 -31.54 -31.61
C GLY A 44 13.37 -30.67 -31.22
N ALA A 45 12.48 -30.52 -32.21
CA ALA A 45 11.30 -29.65 -32.20
C ALA A 45 10.36 -29.92 -31.01
N PRO A 46 9.85 -28.87 -30.32
CA PRO A 46 8.90 -29.06 -29.24
C PRO A 46 7.49 -29.25 -29.81
N SER A 47 6.86 -30.34 -29.38
CA SER A 47 5.42 -30.56 -29.46
C SER A 47 4.66 -29.39 -28.80
N LYS A 48 3.52 -29.02 -29.39
CA LYS A 48 2.59 -28.00 -28.88
C LYS A 48 2.08 -28.39 -27.49
N LEU A 49 2.82 -28.00 -26.45
CA LEU A 49 2.30 -27.95 -25.09
C LEU A 49 1.40 -26.72 -24.96
N LEU A 50 0.13 -26.95 -24.66
CA LEU A 50 -0.79 -25.91 -24.21
C LEU A 50 -0.10 -25.10 -23.10
N SER A 51 0.15 -23.83 -23.38
CA SER A 51 0.52 -22.84 -22.39
C SER A 51 -0.67 -22.65 -21.44
N MET A 52 -0.77 -23.51 -20.43
CA MET A 52 -1.51 -23.18 -19.22
C MET A 52 -0.80 -21.99 -18.61
N ASN A 53 -1.41 -20.82 -18.82
CA ASN A 53 -0.98 -19.56 -18.24
C ASN A 53 -1.19 -19.66 -16.72
N THR A 54 -0.23 -20.27 -16.01
CA THR A 54 -0.21 -20.42 -14.54
C THR A 54 0.12 -19.07 -13.89
N ALA A 55 -0.71 -18.08 -14.17
CA ALA A 55 -0.71 -16.85 -13.42
C ALA A 55 -1.09 -17.19 -11.98
N ALA A 56 -0.15 -17.03 -11.05
CA ALA A 56 -0.37 -17.30 -9.63
C ALA A 56 -1.69 -16.63 -9.17
N PRO A 57 -2.58 -17.36 -8.47
CA PRO A 57 -3.91 -16.88 -8.15
C PRO A 57 -3.84 -15.56 -7.39
N ARG A 58 -4.69 -14.62 -7.78
CA ARG A 58 -4.81 -13.31 -7.11
C ARG A 58 -5.32 -13.55 -5.69
N LEU A 59 -4.80 -12.78 -4.73
CA LEU A 59 -5.15 -12.90 -3.32
C LEU A 59 -6.11 -11.76 -2.93
N PRO A 60 -7.44 -11.99 -2.88
CA PRO A 60 -8.41 -10.92 -2.66
C PRO A 60 -8.17 -10.18 -1.34
N PHE A 61 -7.73 -10.91 -0.31
CA PHE A 61 -7.45 -10.34 1.00
C PHE A 61 -6.33 -9.29 1.01
N LEU A 62 -5.34 -9.38 0.11
CA LEU A 62 -4.29 -8.36 0.02
C LEU A 62 -4.82 -7.05 -0.58
N ASP A 63 -5.80 -7.14 -1.50
CA ASP A 63 -6.48 -5.97 -2.02
C ASP A 63 -7.44 -5.38 -0.96
N GLY A 64 -8.15 -6.24 -0.22
CA GLY A 64 -9.00 -5.84 0.91
C GLY A 64 -8.22 -5.13 2.01
N LEU A 65 -7.06 -5.67 2.41
CA LEU A 65 -6.17 -5.03 3.37
C LEU A 65 -5.67 -3.67 2.90
N ARG A 66 -5.29 -3.56 1.63
CA ARG A 66 -4.85 -2.28 1.07
C ARG A 66 -5.96 -1.24 1.22
N VAL A 67 -7.19 -1.59 0.82
CA VAL A 67 -8.35 -0.72 0.95
C VAL A 67 -8.61 -0.35 2.42
N ALA A 68 -8.62 -1.32 3.33
CA ALA A 68 -8.86 -1.08 4.76
C ALA A 68 -7.76 -0.21 5.41
N ALA A 69 -6.48 -0.46 5.08
CA ALA A 69 -5.36 0.31 5.60
C ALA A 69 -5.40 1.78 5.15
N PHE A 70 -5.81 2.04 3.91
CA PHE A 70 -6.01 3.41 3.42
C PHE A 70 -7.29 4.05 3.95
N ALA A 71 -8.38 3.29 4.12
CA ALA A 71 -9.59 3.79 4.77
C ALA A 71 -9.31 4.26 6.21
N LEU A 72 -8.44 3.53 6.94
CA LEU A 72 -7.96 3.91 8.27
C LEU A 72 -7.01 5.13 8.25
N LEU A 73 -6.39 5.45 7.11
CA LEU A 73 -5.44 6.55 6.99
C LEU A 73 -6.12 7.92 7.07
N ILE A 74 -7.33 8.06 6.50
CA ILE A 74 -8.11 9.30 6.53
C ILE A 74 -8.43 9.76 7.98
N PRO A 75 -9.12 8.96 8.82
CA PRO A 75 -9.40 9.36 10.20
C PRO A 75 -8.12 9.54 11.02
N TYR A 76 -7.03 8.85 10.68
CA TYR A 76 -5.73 9.09 11.32
C TYR A 76 -5.17 10.47 11.01
N HIS A 77 -5.21 10.94 9.76
CA HIS A 77 -4.75 12.29 9.42
C HIS A 77 -5.69 13.39 9.91
N VAL A 78 -6.98 13.12 10.00
CA VAL A 78 -7.90 14.01 10.74
C VAL A 78 -7.51 14.03 12.22
N GLY A 79 -7.20 12.89 12.84
CA GLY A 79 -6.65 12.82 14.20
C GLY A 79 -5.35 13.62 14.36
N MET A 80 -4.47 13.63 13.36
CA MET A 80 -3.24 14.43 13.36
C MET A 80 -3.51 15.93 13.52
N TYR A 81 -4.68 16.44 13.12
CA TYR A 81 -5.09 17.83 13.36
C TYR A 81 -5.41 18.11 14.84
N TYR A 82 -5.87 17.10 15.59
CA TYR A 82 -6.35 17.19 16.97
C TYR A 82 -5.42 16.61 18.05
N VAL A 83 -4.27 16.01 17.72
CA VAL A 83 -3.30 15.51 18.73
C VAL A 83 -2.22 16.54 19.08
N THR A 84 -1.31 16.26 20.01
CA THR A 84 -0.22 17.21 20.35
C THR A 84 0.99 17.15 19.40
N TRP A 85 1.06 16.14 18.54
CA TRP A 85 2.19 15.93 17.63
C TRP A 85 2.29 17.02 16.55
N ASP A 86 3.50 17.22 16.01
CA ASP A 86 3.69 18.18 14.92
C ASP A 86 2.96 17.72 13.66
N TRP A 87 2.32 18.67 12.99
CA TRP A 87 1.56 18.47 11.76
C TRP A 87 1.47 19.80 11.02
N HIS A 88 1.01 19.79 9.76
CA HIS A 88 0.89 20.97 8.91
C HIS A 88 0.17 22.13 9.59
N VAL A 89 -1.02 21.84 10.12
CA VAL A 89 -1.92 22.79 10.81
C VAL A 89 -2.53 22.08 12.01
N LYS A 90 -2.90 22.82 13.06
CA LYS A 90 -3.42 22.27 14.32
C LYS A 90 -4.73 22.93 14.73
N SER A 91 -5.64 22.14 15.28
CA SER A 91 -6.85 22.66 15.92
C SER A 91 -6.50 23.33 17.25
N PRO A 92 -7.20 24.41 17.62
CA PRO A 92 -7.15 24.95 18.99
C PRO A 92 -7.58 23.92 20.05
N ALA A 93 -8.40 22.93 19.68
CA ALA A 93 -8.87 21.86 20.56
C ALA A 93 -7.89 20.67 20.65
N ALA A 94 -6.65 20.81 20.17
CA ALA A 94 -5.70 19.71 20.15
C ALA A 94 -5.33 19.20 21.55
N SER A 95 -5.35 17.88 21.75
CA SER A 95 -5.10 17.23 23.06
C SER A 95 -4.49 15.83 22.92
N ALA A 96 -3.98 15.28 24.03
CA ALA A 96 -3.40 13.94 24.04
C ALA A 96 -4.42 12.78 24.00
N ALA A 97 -5.73 13.08 24.06
CA ALA A 97 -6.77 12.07 24.26
C ALA A 97 -6.85 11.03 23.12
N LEU A 98 -6.57 11.44 21.87
CA LEU A 98 -6.62 10.55 20.71
C LEU A 98 -5.32 9.78 20.47
N GLU A 99 -4.23 10.19 21.13
CA GLU A 99 -2.90 9.63 20.89
C GLU A 99 -2.81 8.11 21.13
N PRO A 100 -3.41 7.53 22.19
CA PRO A 100 -3.38 6.08 22.39
C PRO A 100 -3.99 5.29 21.22
N PHE A 101 -5.13 5.74 20.68
CA PHE A 101 -5.80 5.10 19.55
C PHE A 101 -4.99 5.25 18.26
N MET A 102 -4.36 6.40 18.06
CA MET A 102 -3.46 6.62 16.92
C MET A 102 -2.22 5.74 17.01
N GLN A 103 -1.66 5.56 18.22
CA GLN A 103 -0.53 4.68 18.46
C GLN A 103 -0.85 3.20 18.22
N LEU A 104 -2.12 2.78 18.25
CA LEU A 104 -2.53 1.41 17.89
C LEU A 104 -2.35 1.12 16.39
N SER A 105 -2.56 2.11 15.52
CA SER A 105 -2.48 1.94 14.05
C SER A 105 -1.12 2.32 13.45
N SER A 106 -0.40 3.25 14.10
CA SER A 106 0.89 3.76 13.61
C SER A 106 2.00 2.73 13.37
N PRO A 107 2.19 1.65 14.17
CA PRO A 107 3.38 0.81 14.06
C PRO A 107 3.41 0.00 12.77
N TRP A 108 2.24 -0.41 12.27
CA TRP A 108 2.15 -1.46 11.26
C TRP A 108 1.58 -1.01 9.92
N ARG A 109 0.74 0.03 9.89
CA ARG A 109 -0.03 0.39 8.69
C ARG A 109 0.85 0.64 7.46
N LEU A 110 1.92 1.43 7.60
CA LEU A 110 2.84 1.71 6.48
C LEU A 110 3.66 0.47 6.09
N GLY A 111 4.17 -0.26 7.08
CA GLY A 111 4.87 -1.52 6.87
C GLY A 111 4.03 -2.56 6.12
N LEU A 112 2.74 -2.65 6.45
CA LEU A 112 1.77 -3.49 5.74
C LEU A 112 1.64 -3.09 4.27
N LEU A 113 1.56 -1.79 3.96
CA LEU A 113 1.46 -1.32 2.57
C LEU A 113 2.73 -1.66 1.76
N PHE A 114 3.92 -1.59 2.37
CA PHE A 114 5.15 -2.05 1.73
C PHE A 114 5.14 -3.57 1.48
N LEU A 115 4.67 -4.37 2.43
CA LEU A 115 4.50 -5.81 2.27
C LEU A 115 3.52 -6.15 1.14
N ILE A 116 2.36 -5.49 1.10
CA ILE A 116 1.39 -5.66 0.00
C ILE A 116 2.02 -5.21 -1.34
N GLY A 117 2.79 -4.12 -1.30
CA GLY A 117 3.56 -3.62 -2.45
C GLY A 117 4.54 -4.65 -2.99
N GLY A 118 5.29 -5.33 -2.12
CA GLY A 118 6.21 -6.40 -2.47
C GLY A 118 5.50 -7.59 -3.12
N ALA A 119 4.40 -8.06 -2.54
CA ALA A 119 3.59 -9.15 -3.10
C ALA A 119 3.03 -8.78 -4.49
N ALA A 120 2.55 -7.54 -4.65
CA ALA A 120 2.04 -7.04 -5.93
C ALA A 120 3.17 -6.87 -6.97
N CYS A 121 4.38 -6.48 -6.57
CA CYS A 121 5.52 -6.35 -7.48
C CYS A 121 6.05 -7.71 -7.91
N GLN A 122 6.10 -8.71 -7.03
CA GLN A 122 6.46 -10.07 -7.41
C GLN A 122 5.47 -10.62 -8.45
N GLY A 123 4.16 -10.45 -8.23
CA GLY A 123 3.16 -10.91 -9.19
C GLY A 123 3.20 -10.17 -10.53
N LEU A 124 3.71 -8.93 -10.55
CA LEU A 124 3.97 -8.19 -11.79
C LEU A 124 5.23 -8.70 -12.50
N PHE A 125 6.30 -8.93 -11.74
CA PHE A 125 7.56 -9.50 -12.22
C PHE A 125 7.35 -10.88 -12.84
N ALA A 126 6.60 -11.77 -12.19
CA ALA A 126 6.27 -13.08 -12.73
C ALA A 126 5.52 -13.02 -14.07
N ARG A 127 4.76 -11.95 -14.33
CA ARG A 127 3.96 -11.78 -15.56
C ARG A 127 4.67 -10.99 -16.66
N ARG A 128 5.57 -10.07 -16.31
CA ARG A 128 6.16 -9.10 -17.26
C ARG A 128 7.69 -8.99 -17.19
N GLY A 129 8.34 -9.78 -16.35
CA GLY A 129 9.79 -9.72 -16.11
C GLY A 129 10.25 -8.42 -15.46
N ALA A 130 11.56 -8.25 -15.36
CA ALA A 130 12.20 -7.09 -14.73
C ALA A 130 11.87 -5.78 -15.45
N LEU A 131 12.09 -5.73 -16.77
CA LEU A 131 11.90 -4.51 -17.56
C LEU A 131 10.43 -4.07 -17.60
N GLY A 132 9.50 -5.02 -17.72
CA GLY A 132 8.07 -4.72 -17.66
C GLY A 132 7.62 -4.22 -16.28
N THR A 133 8.23 -4.75 -15.20
CA THR A 133 8.00 -4.24 -13.83
C THR A 133 8.52 -2.83 -13.66
N LEU A 134 9.74 -2.55 -14.12
CA LEU A 134 10.36 -1.22 -14.05
C LEU A 134 9.53 -0.18 -14.81
N LYS A 135 9.14 -0.47 -16.06
CA LYS A 135 8.34 0.44 -16.89
C LYS A 135 6.98 0.74 -16.24
N ASP A 136 6.27 -0.30 -15.81
CA ASP A 136 4.94 -0.15 -15.21
C ASP A 136 5.02 0.60 -13.87
N ARG A 137 6.00 0.29 -13.00
CA ARG A 137 6.15 0.97 -11.71
C ARG A 137 6.64 2.40 -11.83
N SER A 138 7.55 2.69 -12.76
CA SER A 138 8.04 4.06 -12.99
C SER A 138 6.91 4.98 -13.43
N LEU A 139 6.11 4.56 -14.42
CA LEU A 139 4.97 5.36 -14.89
C LEU A 139 3.89 5.54 -13.82
N ARG A 140 3.63 4.51 -13.00
CA ARG A 140 2.56 4.54 -11.99
C ARG A 140 2.91 5.29 -10.71
N LEU A 141 4.20 5.43 -10.40
CA LEU A 141 4.64 6.01 -9.14
C LEU A 141 5.30 7.37 -9.36
N LEU A 142 6.22 7.49 -10.32
CA LEU A 142 6.98 8.73 -10.50
C LEU A 142 6.16 9.85 -11.13
N LEU A 143 5.30 9.53 -12.12
CA LEU A 143 4.47 10.56 -12.75
C LEU A 143 3.44 11.15 -11.76
N PRO A 144 2.68 10.33 -11.00
CA PRO A 144 1.84 10.87 -9.92
C PRO A 144 2.60 11.54 -8.80
N LEU A 145 3.84 11.13 -8.51
CA LEU A 145 4.70 11.80 -7.54
C LEU A 145 5.04 13.23 -7.98
N VAL A 146 5.55 13.42 -9.20
CA VAL A 146 5.92 14.75 -9.72
C VAL A 146 4.69 15.66 -9.79
N PHE A 147 3.57 15.16 -10.31
CA PHE A 147 2.32 15.92 -10.31
C PHE A 147 1.83 16.24 -8.89
N GLY A 148 1.90 15.27 -7.99
CA GLY A 148 1.52 15.44 -6.60
C GLY A 148 2.37 16.49 -5.90
N MET A 149 3.68 16.50 -6.11
CA MET A 149 4.60 17.51 -5.57
C MET A 149 4.30 18.90 -6.10
N ALA A 150 3.99 19.03 -7.39
CA ALA A 150 3.81 20.31 -8.06
C ALA A 150 2.43 20.95 -7.84
N VAL A 151 1.39 20.14 -7.61
CA VAL A 151 -0.01 20.61 -7.59
C VAL A 151 -0.74 20.20 -6.31
N ILE A 152 -0.67 18.92 -5.92
CA ILE A 152 -1.51 18.40 -4.84
C ILE A 152 -0.97 18.81 -3.46
N VAL A 153 0.34 18.71 -3.27
CA VAL A 153 1.01 19.00 -1.99
C VAL A 153 1.17 20.51 -1.77
N THR A 154 1.19 21.32 -2.83
CA THR A 154 1.43 22.76 -2.74
C THR A 154 0.43 23.49 -1.83
N PRO A 155 -0.90 23.31 -1.92
CA PRO A 155 -1.85 23.90 -0.96
C PRO A 155 -1.55 23.53 0.49
N GLN A 156 -1.14 22.30 0.75
CA GLN A 156 -0.78 21.82 2.07
C GLN A 156 0.48 22.50 2.60
N ALA A 157 1.52 22.66 1.76
CA ALA A 157 2.72 23.40 2.11
C ALA A 157 2.42 24.91 2.34
N TYR A 158 1.57 25.50 1.50
CA TYR A 158 1.14 26.89 1.63
C TYR A 158 0.48 27.15 2.99
N PHE A 159 -0.51 26.35 3.38
CA PHE A 159 -1.19 26.54 4.66
C PHE A 159 -0.30 26.24 5.87
N GLU A 160 0.68 25.35 5.73
CA GLU A 160 1.70 25.18 6.77
C GLU A 160 2.56 26.44 6.94
N VAL A 161 3.07 27.02 5.85
CA VAL A 161 3.86 28.26 5.91
C VAL A 161 3.01 29.42 6.43
N LEU A 162 1.79 29.58 5.90
CA LEU A 162 0.86 30.62 6.32
C LEU A 162 0.55 30.56 7.82
N THR A 163 0.44 29.36 8.40
CA THR A 163 0.10 29.22 9.83
C THR A 163 1.31 29.23 10.76
N LYS A 164 2.46 28.69 10.32
CA LYS A 164 3.65 28.53 11.18
C LYS A 164 4.69 29.64 11.00
N ALA A 165 4.77 30.25 9.81
CA ALA A 165 5.77 31.25 9.46
C ALA A 165 5.27 32.19 8.33
N PRO A 166 4.15 32.91 8.52
CA PRO A 166 3.52 33.75 7.48
C PRO A 166 4.47 34.81 6.90
N GLN A 167 5.41 35.29 7.71
CA GLN A 167 6.44 36.26 7.31
C GLN A 167 7.39 35.76 6.20
N LEU A 168 7.41 34.45 5.91
CA LEU A 168 8.21 33.87 4.84
C LEU A 168 7.46 33.77 3.52
N LEU A 169 6.16 34.10 3.48
CA LEU A 169 5.40 34.06 2.24
C LEU A 169 5.90 35.13 1.27
N PRO A 170 6.08 34.80 -0.03
CA PRO A 170 6.51 35.75 -1.04
C PRO A 170 5.38 36.67 -1.47
N GLY A 171 5.74 37.81 -2.06
CA GLY A 171 4.79 38.72 -2.70
C GLY A 171 3.77 39.31 -1.72
N ASP A 172 2.50 39.29 -2.10
CA ASP A 172 1.38 39.72 -1.24
C ASP A 172 0.94 38.66 -0.22
N GLY A 173 1.64 37.53 -0.16
CA GLY A 173 1.28 36.37 0.65
C GLY A 173 0.22 35.47 0.02
N GLY A 174 -0.19 35.75 -1.22
CA GLY A 174 -1.19 34.99 -1.96
C GLY A 174 -0.71 33.60 -2.39
N TYR A 175 -1.68 32.70 -2.60
CA TYR A 175 -1.41 31.31 -2.99
C TYR A 175 -0.66 31.19 -4.32
N LEU A 176 -0.98 32.04 -5.32
CA LEU A 176 -0.35 31.96 -6.64
C LEU A 176 1.12 32.41 -6.61
N ASP A 177 1.44 33.47 -5.86
CA ASP A 177 2.80 33.93 -5.63
C ASP A 177 3.62 32.88 -4.88
N PHE A 178 3.02 32.28 -3.85
CA PHE A 178 3.61 31.13 -3.16
C PHE A 178 3.84 29.96 -4.12
N TRP A 179 2.87 29.61 -4.97
CA TRP A 179 2.99 28.48 -5.89
C TRP A 179 4.12 28.71 -6.91
N ALA A 180 4.21 29.91 -7.47
CA ALA A 180 5.28 30.28 -8.40
C ALA A 180 6.67 30.20 -7.72
N ALA A 181 6.80 30.70 -6.48
CA ALA A 181 8.04 30.59 -5.71
C ALA A 181 8.35 29.13 -5.34
N TYR A 182 7.34 28.36 -4.92
CA TYR A 182 7.44 26.95 -4.54
C TYR A 182 8.02 26.10 -5.69
N LEU A 183 7.58 26.35 -6.93
CA LEU A 183 8.08 25.63 -8.11
C LEU A 183 9.51 26.00 -8.51
N ARG A 184 9.99 27.20 -8.15
CA ARG A 184 11.41 27.59 -8.32
C ARG A 184 12.33 26.91 -7.31
N GLY A 185 11.76 26.36 -6.25
CA GLY A 185 12.49 25.69 -5.18
C GLY A 185 13.02 26.64 -4.11
N GLY A 186 13.47 26.07 -3.00
CA GLY A 186 13.96 26.85 -1.87
C GLY A 186 13.71 26.16 -0.53
N LYS A 187 13.87 26.92 0.56
CA LYS A 187 13.60 26.43 1.92
C LYS A 187 12.76 27.45 2.68
N TYR A 188 11.75 26.96 3.39
CA TYR A 188 10.95 27.73 4.34
C TYR A 188 11.33 27.26 5.75
N CYS A 189 12.01 28.11 6.52
CA CYS A 189 12.60 27.75 7.80
C CYS A 189 11.95 28.47 8.98
N ARG A 190 11.40 27.69 9.93
CA ARG A 190 10.98 28.18 11.25
C ARG A 190 12.07 27.84 12.27
N GLY A 191 12.95 28.80 12.50
CA GLY A 191 14.16 28.57 13.30
C GLY A 191 15.04 27.53 12.61
N SER A 192 15.26 26.40 13.26
CA SER A 192 16.07 25.30 12.70
C SER A 192 15.27 24.31 11.85
N ASP A 193 13.95 24.33 11.95
CA ASP A 193 13.01 23.43 11.24
C ASP A 193 12.73 23.98 9.84
N CYS A 194 13.21 23.30 8.80
CA CYS A 194 13.18 23.79 7.42
C CYS A 194 12.47 22.80 6.50
N MET A 195 11.43 23.28 5.81
CA MET A 195 10.81 22.55 4.71
C MET A 195 11.52 22.92 3.40
N SER A 196 12.05 21.92 2.69
CA SER A 196 12.60 22.12 1.35
C SER A 196 11.49 21.95 0.31
N VAL A 197 11.39 22.88 -0.64
CA VAL A 197 10.38 22.85 -1.71
C VAL A 197 11.04 22.71 -3.08
N PRO A 198 10.37 22.07 -4.07
CA PRO A 198 9.12 21.31 -3.95
C PRO A 198 9.25 20.08 -3.04
N THR A 199 8.26 19.85 -2.16
CA THR A 199 8.24 18.72 -1.22
C THR A 199 7.25 17.64 -1.68
N TRP A 200 7.50 16.39 -1.32
CA TRP A 200 6.52 15.30 -1.47
C TRP A 200 5.58 15.17 -0.28
N ASN A 201 5.92 15.70 0.90
CA ASN A 201 5.19 15.48 2.15
C ASN A 201 4.70 14.02 2.28
N HIS A 202 3.39 13.76 2.39
CA HIS A 202 2.82 12.42 2.55
C HIS A 202 3.03 11.48 1.37
N LEU A 203 3.47 12.00 0.22
CA LEU A 203 3.79 11.24 -0.99
C LEU A 203 5.14 10.51 -0.91
N TRP A 204 5.92 10.67 0.18
CA TRP A 204 7.23 10.01 0.38
C TRP A 204 7.20 8.48 0.19
N PHE A 205 6.04 7.84 0.40
CA PHE A 205 5.87 6.39 0.19
C PHE A 205 6.07 5.98 -1.28
N LEU A 206 5.76 6.84 -2.26
CA LEU A 206 5.91 6.55 -3.70
C LEU A 206 7.35 6.32 -4.15
N PRO A 207 8.31 7.24 -3.90
CA PRO A 207 9.69 7.04 -4.32
C PRO A 207 10.33 5.84 -3.59
N TYR A 208 9.97 5.59 -2.33
CA TYR A 208 10.40 4.40 -1.59
C TYR A 208 9.90 3.11 -2.24
N LEU A 209 8.59 3.03 -2.51
CA LEU A 209 8.00 1.86 -3.16
C LEU A 209 8.57 1.63 -4.56
N TRP A 210 8.82 2.71 -5.31
CA TRP A 210 9.46 2.63 -6.61
C TRP A 210 10.88 2.06 -6.48
N LEU A 211 11.71 2.62 -5.60
CA LEU A 211 13.08 2.15 -5.36
C LEU A 211 13.10 0.65 -5.03
N TYR A 212 12.25 0.22 -4.09
CA TYR A 212 12.19 -1.19 -3.70
C TYR A 212 11.67 -2.09 -4.81
N ALA A 213 10.75 -1.62 -5.64
CA ALA A 213 10.29 -2.36 -6.80
C ALA A 213 11.39 -2.54 -7.85
N VAL A 214 12.23 -1.52 -8.08
CA VAL A 214 13.38 -1.61 -9.00
C VAL A 214 14.42 -2.57 -8.47
N LEU A 215 14.83 -2.39 -7.20
CA LEU A 215 15.81 -3.25 -6.55
C LEU A 215 15.33 -4.71 -6.47
N GLY A 216 14.08 -4.92 -6.05
CA GLY A 216 13.46 -6.24 -5.98
C GLY A 216 13.39 -6.94 -7.34
N ALA A 217 13.02 -6.21 -8.40
CA ALA A 217 13.00 -6.76 -9.77
C ALA A 217 14.41 -7.08 -10.29
N GLY A 218 15.40 -6.23 -10.02
CA GLY A 218 16.79 -6.46 -10.39
C GLY A 218 17.38 -7.68 -9.66
N MET A 219 17.21 -7.74 -8.34
CA MET A 219 17.61 -8.87 -7.52
C MET A 219 16.93 -10.17 -7.96
N ALA A 220 15.62 -10.14 -8.24
CA ALA A 220 14.89 -11.32 -8.70
C ALA A 220 15.37 -11.82 -10.07
N ALA A 221 15.75 -10.92 -10.99
CA ALA A 221 16.31 -11.28 -12.29
C ALA A 221 17.71 -11.90 -12.20
N ILE A 222 18.49 -11.52 -11.18
CA ILE A 222 19.77 -12.15 -10.87
C ILE A 222 19.52 -13.51 -10.20
N ALA A 223 18.66 -13.55 -9.17
CA ALA A 223 18.35 -14.75 -8.40
C ALA A 223 17.67 -15.84 -9.22
N SER A 224 16.91 -15.50 -10.26
CA SER A 224 16.32 -16.48 -11.18
C SER A 224 17.35 -17.31 -11.96
N ARG A 225 18.64 -16.92 -11.92
CA ARG A 225 19.75 -17.68 -12.49
C ARG A 225 20.35 -18.68 -11.51
N LEU A 226 19.99 -18.61 -10.23
CA LEU A 226 20.47 -19.50 -9.18
C LEU A 226 19.49 -20.68 -8.99
N PRO A 227 19.98 -21.90 -8.71
CA PRO A 227 19.12 -23.09 -8.55
C PRO A 227 18.34 -23.13 -7.21
N TRP A 228 18.12 -21.99 -6.55
CA TRP A 228 17.55 -21.95 -5.21
C TRP A 228 16.04 -22.21 -5.25
N LYS A 229 15.61 -23.37 -4.74
CA LYS A 229 14.19 -23.76 -4.62
C LYS A 229 13.77 -24.06 -3.17
N ALA A 230 14.63 -23.79 -2.18
CA ALA A 230 14.32 -24.15 -0.80
C ALA A 230 13.23 -23.25 -0.21
N ALA A 231 12.16 -23.88 0.29
CA ALA A 231 11.13 -23.24 1.09
C ALA A 231 11.62 -23.09 2.54
N LEU A 232 11.28 -21.99 3.20
CA LEU A 232 11.42 -21.88 4.65
C LEU A 232 10.37 -22.77 5.30
N ASN A 233 10.80 -23.97 5.69
CA ASN A 233 9.99 -24.91 6.43
C ASN A 233 10.29 -24.75 7.92
N GLY A 234 9.26 -24.53 8.71
CA GLY A 234 9.37 -24.36 10.15
C GLY A 234 8.00 -24.40 10.82
N PRO A 235 7.95 -24.55 12.14
CA PRO A 235 6.70 -24.53 12.88
C PRO A 235 6.05 -23.15 12.71
N ALA A 236 4.71 -23.08 12.65
CA ALA A 236 4.09 -21.79 12.27
C ALA A 236 4.38 -20.65 13.25
N TRP A 237 4.66 -20.94 14.53
CA TRP A 237 5.06 -19.91 15.50
C TRP A 237 6.35 -19.19 15.10
N ALA A 238 7.23 -19.83 14.33
CA ALA A 238 8.44 -19.19 13.82
C ALA A 238 8.10 -17.96 12.97
N TRP A 239 6.97 -17.98 12.26
CA TRP A 239 6.50 -16.81 11.50
C TRP A 239 6.08 -15.64 12.38
N LEU A 240 5.85 -15.81 13.70
CA LEU A 240 5.63 -14.67 14.61
C LEU A 240 6.92 -13.99 15.06
N LEU A 241 8.03 -14.74 15.08
CA LEU A 241 9.31 -14.25 15.61
C LEU A 241 10.27 -13.85 14.50
N LEU A 242 10.30 -14.61 13.40
CA LEU A 242 11.33 -14.47 12.37
C LEU A 242 11.38 -13.08 11.71
N PRO A 243 10.24 -12.43 11.41
CA PRO A 243 10.26 -11.02 11.00
C PRO A 243 10.23 -10.00 12.16
N ALA A 244 9.74 -10.40 13.34
CA ALA A 244 9.67 -9.49 14.49
C ALA A 244 11.05 -9.17 15.06
N VAL A 245 11.93 -10.17 15.17
CA VAL A 245 13.30 -10.01 15.69
C VAL A 245 14.10 -9.00 14.88
N PRO A 246 14.25 -9.12 13.54
CA PRO A 246 15.01 -8.12 12.78
C PRO A 246 14.37 -6.73 12.86
N LEU A 247 13.03 -6.59 12.87
CA LEU A 247 12.40 -5.29 13.05
C LEU A 247 12.68 -4.66 14.42
N ALA A 248 12.72 -5.47 15.48
CA ALA A 248 13.12 -5.03 16.81
C ALA A 248 14.59 -4.62 16.85
N VAL A 249 15.49 -5.43 16.28
CA VAL A 249 16.92 -5.13 16.20
C VAL A 249 17.15 -3.83 15.44
N LEU A 250 16.58 -3.68 14.23
CA LEU A 250 16.69 -2.45 13.43
C LEU A 250 16.20 -1.22 14.20
N ARG A 251 15.15 -1.36 15.01
CA ARG A 251 14.61 -0.26 15.82
C ARG A 251 15.49 0.08 17.02
N VAL A 252 16.20 -0.88 17.60
CA VAL A 252 17.14 -0.62 18.70
C VAL A 252 18.46 -0.06 18.17
N THR A 253 18.97 -0.57 17.05
CA THR A 253 20.31 -0.24 16.56
C THR A 253 20.34 0.93 15.58
N LEU A 254 19.40 1.01 14.62
CA LEU A 254 19.45 2.05 13.58
C LEU A 254 18.65 3.29 13.96
N MET A 255 17.44 3.13 14.51
CA MET A 255 16.53 4.27 14.75
C MET A 255 17.13 5.37 15.65
N PRO A 256 17.92 5.08 16.70
CA PRO A 256 18.53 6.14 17.52
C PRO A 256 19.55 7.01 16.79
N HIS A 257 20.27 6.43 15.81
CA HIS A 257 21.32 7.11 15.05
C HIS A 257 20.85 7.63 13.69
N HIS A 258 19.83 6.98 13.12
CA HIS A 258 19.22 7.29 11.83
C HIS A 258 17.70 7.39 11.99
N PRO A 259 17.20 8.45 12.65
CA PRO A 259 15.77 8.64 12.85
C PRO A 259 14.99 8.79 11.52
N SER A 260 13.67 8.59 11.58
CA SER A 260 12.78 8.68 10.42
C SER A 260 12.72 10.10 9.85
N THR A 261 13.35 10.34 8.70
CA THR A 261 13.32 11.67 8.04
C THR A 261 12.29 11.78 6.93
N HIS A 262 11.79 10.63 6.42
CA HIS A 262 11.03 10.52 5.17
C HIS A 262 11.77 11.13 3.98
N ASN A 263 13.10 11.15 4.05
CA ASN A 263 14.00 11.55 2.98
C ASN A 263 14.46 10.30 2.22
N LEU A 264 14.51 10.32 0.88
CA LEU A 264 14.93 9.15 0.12
C LEU A 264 16.42 8.79 0.28
N THR A 265 17.29 9.72 0.65
CA THR A 265 18.75 9.49 0.70
C THR A 265 19.31 9.39 2.11
N HIS A 266 18.64 10.00 3.09
CA HIS A 266 19.13 10.10 4.48
C HIS A 266 18.12 9.52 5.48
N ASP A 267 17.68 8.28 5.24
CA ASP A 267 16.66 7.62 6.08
C ASP A 267 16.90 6.11 6.21
N LEU A 268 18.09 5.77 6.72
CA LEU A 268 18.57 4.38 6.75
C LEU A 268 17.64 3.44 7.55
N TYR A 269 17.10 3.89 8.68
CA TYR A 269 16.18 3.08 9.48
C TYR A 269 14.92 2.72 8.68
N ASN A 270 14.25 3.71 8.08
CA ASN A 270 13.06 3.46 7.25
C ASN A 270 13.39 2.60 6.03
N HIS A 271 14.55 2.79 5.41
CA HIS A 271 15.02 1.91 4.35
C HIS A 271 15.14 0.46 4.81
N ALA A 272 15.80 0.20 5.93
CA ALA A 272 15.99 -1.14 6.44
C ALA A 272 14.65 -1.83 6.79
N GLN A 273 13.77 -1.16 7.56
CA GLN A 273 12.50 -1.79 7.97
C GLN A 273 11.53 -2.01 6.80
N TYR A 274 11.40 -1.03 5.89
CA TYR A 274 10.40 -1.09 4.83
C TYR A 274 10.85 -1.96 3.66
N SER A 275 12.15 -1.98 3.35
CA SER A 275 12.70 -2.94 2.37
C SER A 275 12.58 -4.38 2.87
N LEU A 276 12.79 -4.64 4.17
CA LEU A 276 12.56 -5.95 4.78
C LEU A 276 11.09 -6.39 4.63
N LEU A 277 10.14 -5.53 5.00
CA LEU A 277 8.71 -5.84 4.87
C LEU A 277 8.29 -6.01 3.40
N PHE A 278 8.83 -5.20 2.49
CA PHE A 278 8.65 -5.37 1.05
C PHE A 278 9.21 -6.71 0.56
N ALA A 279 10.40 -7.11 1.01
CA ALA A 279 11.03 -8.38 0.66
C ALA A 279 10.23 -9.57 1.18
N ILE A 280 9.68 -9.50 2.40
CA ILE A 280 8.75 -10.52 2.94
C ILE A 280 7.50 -10.60 2.06
N GLY A 281 6.95 -9.44 1.69
CA GLY A 281 5.85 -9.35 0.72
C GLY A 281 6.16 -10.03 -0.60
N TRP A 282 7.34 -9.78 -1.16
CA TRP A 282 7.79 -10.45 -2.39
C TRP A 282 7.92 -11.96 -2.20
N ALA A 283 8.61 -12.39 -1.14
CA ALA A 283 8.84 -13.79 -0.80
C ALA A 283 7.54 -14.58 -0.59
N SER A 284 6.49 -13.94 -0.04
CA SER A 284 5.17 -14.53 0.18
C SER A 284 4.46 -15.05 -1.08
N ARG A 285 4.95 -14.66 -2.26
CA ARG A 285 4.47 -15.08 -3.57
C ARG A 285 5.41 -16.06 -4.27
N THR A 286 6.38 -16.60 -3.54
CA THR A 286 7.36 -17.59 -3.99
C THR A 286 7.32 -18.80 -3.06
N PRO A 287 7.90 -19.96 -3.47
CA PRO A 287 8.02 -21.12 -2.60
C PRO A 287 8.72 -20.83 -1.26
N LEU A 288 9.59 -19.81 -1.20
CA LEU A 288 10.36 -19.43 -0.02
C LEU A 288 9.48 -19.23 1.23
N ALA A 289 8.31 -18.58 1.07
CA ALA A 289 7.42 -18.26 2.19
C ALA A 289 6.01 -18.83 1.99
N ALA A 290 5.90 -20.01 1.39
CA ALA A 290 4.62 -20.69 1.12
C ALA A 290 3.76 -20.87 2.39
N GLY A 291 4.37 -21.09 3.55
CA GLY A 291 3.68 -21.26 4.83
C GLY A 291 3.17 -19.97 5.49
N LEU A 292 3.56 -18.79 5.00
CA LEU A 292 3.32 -17.50 5.68
C LEU A 292 1.82 -17.24 5.90
N TRP A 293 1.00 -17.38 4.87
CA TRP A 293 -0.42 -17.01 4.94
C TRP A 293 -1.24 -17.97 5.80
N ALA A 294 -0.97 -19.27 5.69
CA ALA A 294 -1.56 -20.29 6.55
C ALA A 294 -1.17 -20.07 8.02
N ALA A 295 0.10 -19.74 8.29
CA ALA A 295 0.57 -19.38 9.63
C ALA A 295 -0.15 -18.13 10.16
N ALA A 296 -0.25 -17.08 9.36
CA ALA A 296 -0.95 -15.85 9.76
C ALA A 296 -2.44 -16.10 10.07
N LEU A 297 -3.13 -16.92 9.27
CA LEU A 297 -4.50 -17.31 9.53
C LEU A 297 -4.63 -18.09 10.85
N ARG A 298 -3.73 -19.06 11.09
CA ARG A 298 -3.72 -19.89 12.30
C ARG A 298 -3.44 -19.09 13.57
N LEU A 299 -2.54 -18.11 13.48
CA LEU A 299 -2.03 -17.36 14.63
C LEU A 299 -2.70 -16.00 14.84
N ARG A 300 -3.73 -15.65 14.07
CA ARG A 300 -4.37 -14.31 14.08
C ARG A 300 -4.82 -13.83 15.48
N TRP A 301 -5.33 -14.73 16.32
CA TRP A 301 -5.77 -14.39 17.67
C TRP A 301 -4.60 -14.17 18.62
N TRP A 302 -3.58 -15.02 18.57
CA TRP A 302 -2.34 -14.82 19.32
C TRP A 302 -1.65 -13.53 18.91
N ALA A 303 -1.51 -13.29 17.60
CA ALA A 303 -0.94 -12.08 17.04
C ALA A 303 -1.71 -10.82 17.49
N LEU A 304 -3.05 -10.88 17.52
CA LEU A 304 -3.90 -9.80 18.03
C LEU A 304 -3.67 -9.59 19.53
N GLY A 305 -3.70 -10.65 20.34
CA GLY A 305 -3.48 -10.59 21.78
C GLY A 305 -2.14 -9.97 22.14
N VAL A 306 -1.03 -10.47 21.56
CA VAL A 306 0.31 -9.90 21.82
C VAL A 306 0.45 -8.46 21.32
N SER A 307 -0.25 -8.10 20.23
CA SER A 307 -0.27 -6.72 19.73
C SER A 307 -0.99 -5.76 20.68
N LEU A 308 -2.12 -6.20 21.27
CA LEU A 308 -2.91 -5.41 22.21
C LEU A 308 -2.21 -5.29 23.56
N VAL A 309 -1.61 -6.37 24.06
CA VAL A 309 -0.77 -6.33 25.27
C VAL A 309 0.42 -5.41 25.04
N GLY A 310 1.13 -5.55 23.91
CA GLY A 310 2.24 -4.67 23.57
C GLY A 310 1.83 -3.20 23.44
N TRP A 311 0.65 -2.93 22.87
CA TRP A 311 0.08 -1.58 22.85
C TRP A 311 -0.17 -1.06 24.26
N GLY A 312 -0.84 -1.82 25.12
CA GLY A 312 -1.13 -1.43 26.50
C GLY A 312 0.14 -1.13 27.30
N LEU A 313 1.19 -1.94 27.13
CA LEU A 313 2.50 -1.72 27.74
C LEU A 313 3.16 -0.43 27.24
N ILE A 314 3.06 -0.12 25.94
CA ILE A 314 3.58 1.15 25.38
C ILE A 314 2.78 2.35 25.91
N ILE A 315 1.46 2.24 26.05
CA ILE A 315 0.66 3.30 26.66
C ILE A 315 1.01 3.50 28.14
N GLY A 316 1.17 2.41 28.90
CA GLY A 316 1.64 2.45 30.28
C GLY A 316 3.03 3.10 30.39
N PHE A 317 3.98 2.70 29.54
CA PHE A 317 5.30 3.32 29.45
C PHE A 317 5.21 4.83 29.18
N ASN A 318 4.43 5.25 28.19
CA ASN A 318 4.27 6.67 27.86
C ASN A 318 3.63 7.47 29.01
N ALA A 319 2.70 6.86 29.76
CA ALA A 319 2.07 7.50 30.92
C ALA A 319 3.06 7.63 32.09
N THR A 320 3.78 6.56 32.43
CA THR A 320 4.77 6.54 33.52
C THR A 320 5.91 7.52 33.27
N TYR A 321 6.38 7.60 32.03
CA TYR A 321 7.50 8.47 31.65
C TYR A 321 7.04 9.75 30.94
N ALA A 322 5.80 10.21 31.17
CA ALA A 322 5.30 11.44 30.57
C ALA A 322 6.09 12.69 31.01
N GLU A 323 6.55 12.69 32.27
CA GLU A 323 7.28 13.80 32.89
C GLU A 323 8.66 13.37 33.45
N ALA A 324 9.08 12.13 33.19
CA ALA A 324 10.31 11.55 33.70
C ALA A 324 11.15 10.92 32.57
N THR A 325 12.47 10.90 32.72
CA THR A 325 13.37 10.23 31.78
C THR A 325 13.40 8.73 32.08
N PRO A 326 13.08 7.84 31.12
CA PRO A 326 13.17 6.41 31.33
C PRO A 326 14.63 5.95 31.44
N PRO A 327 14.94 4.94 32.28
CA PRO A 327 16.23 4.26 32.24
C PRO A 327 16.48 3.66 30.85
N ASP A 328 17.75 3.59 30.43
CA ASP A 328 18.13 3.14 29.08
C ASP A 328 17.65 1.72 28.77
N GLU A 329 17.66 0.83 29.75
CA GLU A 329 17.15 -0.54 29.63
C GLU A 329 15.64 -0.57 29.33
N VAL A 330 14.87 0.27 30.03
CA VAL A 330 13.42 0.37 29.85
C VAL A 330 13.10 1.01 28.50
N LEU A 331 13.84 2.03 28.09
CA LEU A 331 13.72 2.63 26.76
C LEU A 331 14.05 1.62 25.65
N THR A 332 15.09 0.81 25.85
CA THR A 332 15.47 -0.26 24.92
C THR A 332 14.39 -1.33 24.84
N ALA A 333 13.83 -1.77 25.97
CA ALA A 333 12.72 -2.71 26.01
C ALA A 333 11.48 -2.16 25.27
N ALA A 334 11.14 -0.88 25.47
CA ALA A 334 10.06 -0.22 24.74
C ALA A 334 10.32 -0.17 23.22
N ARG A 335 11.58 0.05 22.79
CA ARG A 335 11.97 -0.01 21.38
C ARG A 335 11.85 -1.42 20.81
N VAL A 336 12.31 -2.45 21.51
CA VAL A 336 12.15 -3.86 21.12
C VAL A 336 10.68 -4.19 20.93
N LEU A 337 9.86 -3.88 21.93
CA LEU A 337 8.43 -4.14 21.91
C LEU A 337 7.76 -3.45 20.73
N ARG A 338 8.04 -2.17 20.51
CA ARG A 338 7.46 -1.40 19.40
C ARG A 338 7.91 -1.92 18.03
N GLY A 339 9.15 -2.38 17.91
CA GLY A 339 9.66 -3.00 16.68
C GLY A 339 8.98 -4.33 16.37
N ALA A 340 8.87 -5.21 17.37
CA ALA A 340 8.19 -6.50 17.24
C ALA A 340 6.68 -6.35 16.99
N GLN A 341 6.03 -5.38 17.66
CA GLN A 341 4.62 -5.08 17.51
C GLN A 341 4.22 -4.75 16.06
N THR A 342 5.12 -4.11 15.31
CA THR A 342 4.92 -3.85 13.87
C THR A 342 4.55 -5.13 13.13
N TRP A 343 5.28 -6.21 13.36
CA TRP A 343 5.03 -7.49 12.70
C TRP A 343 3.80 -8.21 13.24
N TRP A 344 3.62 -8.25 14.56
CA TRP A 344 2.46 -8.95 15.15
C TRP A 344 1.14 -8.33 14.69
N CYS A 345 1.07 -7.00 14.59
CA CYS A 345 -0.09 -6.34 14.03
C CYS A 345 -0.30 -6.69 12.55
N ILE A 346 0.77 -6.76 11.75
CA ILE A 346 0.70 -7.20 10.35
C ILE A 346 0.16 -8.63 10.25
N VAL A 347 0.64 -9.56 11.08
CA VAL A 347 0.18 -10.95 11.11
C VAL A 347 -1.30 -11.02 11.50
N ALA A 348 -1.72 -10.28 12.53
CA ALA A 348 -3.11 -10.20 12.94
C ALA A 348 -4.01 -9.68 11.81
N ALA A 349 -3.61 -8.56 11.17
CA ALA A 349 -4.33 -7.98 10.05
C ALA A 349 -4.43 -8.96 8.87
N CYS A 350 -3.33 -9.62 8.49
CA CYS A 350 -3.31 -10.61 7.41
C CYS A 350 -4.16 -11.84 7.70
N GLY A 351 -4.14 -12.33 8.94
CA GLY A 351 -4.94 -13.47 9.37
C GLY A 351 -6.44 -13.18 9.35
N TRP A 352 -6.86 -11.99 9.81
CA TRP A 352 -8.26 -11.57 9.78
C TRP A 352 -8.77 -11.21 8.39
N ALA A 353 -7.93 -10.59 7.57
CA ALA A 353 -8.29 -10.24 6.21
C ALA A 353 -8.61 -11.46 5.35
N GLN A 354 -7.91 -12.58 5.56
CA GLN A 354 -8.22 -13.84 4.87
C GLN A 354 -9.64 -14.34 5.18
N ARG A 355 -10.22 -13.98 6.34
CA ARG A 355 -11.61 -14.30 6.69
C ARG A 355 -12.60 -13.24 6.20
N ALA A 356 -12.21 -11.97 6.20
CA ALA A 356 -13.09 -10.86 5.80
C ALA A 356 -13.21 -10.71 4.27
N PHE A 357 -12.15 -11.05 3.53
CA PHE A 357 -12.03 -10.83 2.09
C PHE A 357 -11.70 -12.15 1.38
N THR A 358 -12.68 -13.07 1.37
CA THR A 358 -12.54 -14.41 0.78
C THR A 358 -12.68 -14.41 -0.74
N GLN A 359 -13.41 -13.43 -1.31
CA GLN A 359 -13.75 -13.39 -2.73
C GLN A 359 -13.54 -11.98 -3.33
N GLU A 360 -13.32 -11.92 -4.64
CA GLU A 360 -13.25 -10.64 -5.36
C GLU A 360 -14.66 -10.09 -5.64
N SER A 361 -15.16 -9.19 -4.79
CA SER A 361 -16.43 -8.49 -5.05
C SER A 361 -16.27 -7.30 -6.01
N PRO A 362 -17.32 -6.89 -6.75
CA PRO A 362 -17.30 -5.66 -7.56
C PRO A 362 -16.95 -4.42 -6.74
N ALA A 363 -17.47 -4.31 -5.52
CA ALA A 363 -17.17 -3.22 -4.60
C ALA A 363 -15.67 -3.18 -4.25
N LEU A 364 -15.06 -4.33 -3.93
CA LEU A 364 -13.63 -4.41 -3.63
C LEU A 364 -12.77 -4.01 -4.83
N ARG A 365 -13.15 -4.42 -6.05
CA ARG A 365 -12.44 -3.99 -7.26
C ARG A 365 -12.52 -2.48 -7.49
N GLN A 366 -13.69 -1.89 -7.27
CA GLN A 366 -13.88 -0.44 -7.41
C GLN A 366 -13.10 0.34 -6.36
N ALA A 367 -13.18 -0.08 -5.09
CA ALA A 367 -12.42 0.53 -4.00
C ALA A 367 -10.91 0.39 -4.22
N GLY A 368 -10.44 -0.79 -4.64
CA GLY A 368 -9.03 -1.03 -4.95
C GLY A 368 -8.51 -0.19 -6.12
N ALA A 369 -9.36 0.17 -7.09
CA ALA A 369 -9.00 1.08 -8.18
C ALA A 369 -8.96 2.56 -7.74
N ALA A 370 -9.77 2.96 -6.76
CA ALA A 370 -9.84 4.32 -6.24
C ALA A 370 -8.74 4.65 -5.22
N VAL A 371 -8.30 3.63 -4.46
CA VAL A 371 -7.50 3.82 -3.26
C VAL A 371 -6.19 4.60 -3.46
N PHE A 372 -5.53 4.42 -4.61
CA PHE A 372 -4.30 5.14 -4.92
C PHE A 372 -4.55 6.64 -5.19
N CYS A 373 -5.65 6.96 -5.88
CA CYS A 373 -6.06 8.35 -6.09
C CYS A 373 -6.45 9.02 -4.77
N PHE A 374 -7.18 8.30 -3.90
CA PHE A 374 -7.53 8.78 -2.56
C PHE A 374 -6.27 9.06 -1.74
N TYR A 375 -5.30 8.16 -1.79
CA TYR A 375 -4.01 8.36 -1.13
C TYR A 375 -3.29 9.62 -1.63
N ILE A 376 -3.31 9.92 -2.92
CA ILE A 376 -2.68 11.16 -3.42
C ILE A 376 -3.38 12.39 -2.84
N LEU A 377 -4.73 12.42 -2.87
CA LEU A 377 -5.52 13.61 -2.58
C LEU A 377 -5.75 13.87 -1.08
N HIS A 378 -5.98 12.82 -0.28
CA HIS A 378 -6.65 12.92 1.02
C HIS A 378 -6.03 13.95 1.98
N GLN A 379 -4.71 13.96 2.16
CA GLN A 379 -4.07 14.79 3.17
C GLN A 379 -4.16 16.28 2.83
N SER A 380 -3.94 16.63 1.55
CA SER A 380 -4.04 18.02 1.11
C SER A 380 -5.49 18.50 1.13
N VAL A 381 -6.45 17.63 0.79
CA VAL A 381 -7.88 17.91 0.97
C VAL A 381 -8.20 18.16 2.45
N ILE A 382 -7.73 17.31 3.37
CA ILE A 382 -7.94 17.52 4.82
C ILE A 382 -7.39 18.88 5.25
N VAL A 383 -6.14 19.22 4.87
CA VAL A 383 -5.53 20.50 5.27
C VAL A 383 -6.33 21.69 4.73
N VAL A 384 -6.72 21.68 3.45
CA VAL A 384 -7.56 22.74 2.87
C VAL A 384 -8.90 22.85 3.61
N LEU A 385 -9.56 21.72 3.87
CA LEU A 385 -10.84 21.70 4.58
C LEU A 385 -10.74 22.24 6.00
N THR A 386 -9.65 21.93 6.74
CA THR A 386 -9.47 22.49 8.09
C THR A 386 -9.42 24.01 8.07
N GLN A 387 -8.82 24.62 7.03
CA GLN A 387 -8.77 26.07 6.90
C GLN A 387 -10.13 26.65 6.49
N ALA A 388 -10.86 25.95 5.61
CA ALA A 388 -12.18 26.38 5.17
C ALA A 388 -13.24 26.29 6.28
N LEU A 389 -13.15 25.28 7.16
CA LEU A 389 -14.10 25.09 8.27
C LEU A 389 -13.76 25.91 9.52
N LYS A 390 -12.51 26.39 9.65
CA LYS A 390 -12.04 27.17 10.80
C LYS A 390 -12.97 28.33 11.22
N PRO A 391 -13.53 29.15 10.31
CA PRO A 391 -14.41 30.26 10.70
C PRO A 391 -15.73 29.82 11.33
N LEU A 392 -16.17 28.58 11.10
CA LEU A 392 -17.43 28.05 11.61
C LEU A 392 -17.36 27.69 13.11
N ALA A 393 -16.16 27.66 13.69
CA ALA A 393 -15.93 27.40 15.11
C ALA A 393 -16.71 26.18 15.67
N LEU A 394 -16.81 25.11 14.86
CA LEU A 394 -17.61 23.94 15.18
C LEU A 394 -17.04 23.18 16.40
N PRO A 395 -17.89 22.50 17.18
CA PRO A 395 -17.42 21.55 18.18
C PRO A 395 -16.52 20.49 17.55
N TRP A 396 -15.40 20.18 18.20
CA TRP A 396 -14.33 19.34 17.63
C TRP A 396 -14.81 18.00 17.09
N GLY A 397 -15.78 17.35 17.75
CA GLY A 397 -16.31 16.05 17.32
C GLY A 397 -17.12 16.15 16.02
N VAL A 398 -17.91 17.21 15.87
CA VAL A 398 -18.69 17.49 14.65
C VAL A 398 -17.74 17.87 13.51
N GLU A 399 -16.77 18.74 13.78
CA GLU A 399 -15.74 19.12 12.81
C GLU A 399 -14.97 17.89 12.32
N ALA A 400 -14.56 16.99 13.21
CA ALA A 400 -13.84 15.76 12.85
C ALA A 400 -14.66 14.83 11.95
N LEU A 401 -15.94 14.59 12.26
CA LEU A 401 -16.82 13.77 11.44
C LEU A 401 -17.07 14.40 10.06
N LEU A 402 -17.25 15.72 10.01
CA LEU A 402 -17.38 16.46 8.76
C LEU A 402 -16.09 16.40 7.93
N LEU A 403 -14.92 16.57 8.54
CA LEU A 403 -13.63 16.46 7.85
C LEU A 403 -13.46 15.08 7.20
N ILE A 404 -13.81 14.00 7.92
CA ILE A 404 -13.76 12.63 7.37
C ILE A 404 -14.75 12.49 6.20
N GLY A 405 -16.01 12.88 6.40
CA GLY A 405 -17.06 12.76 5.39
C GLY A 405 -16.76 13.56 4.13
N LEU A 406 -16.43 14.84 4.28
CA LEU A 406 -16.08 15.73 3.16
C LEU A 406 -14.83 15.27 2.43
N THR A 407 -13.81 14.77 3.14
CA THR A 407 -12.61 14.21 2.50
C THR A 407 -12.97 13.01 1.63
N LEU A 408 -13.81 12.08 2.13
CA LEU A 408 -14.28 10.94 1.35
C LEU A 408 -15.08 11.37 0.12
N VAL A 409 -15.97 12.36 0.26
CA VAL A 409 -16.77 12.90 -0.83
C VAL A 409 -15.88 13.56 -1.89
N ILE A 410 -14.98 14.46 -1.50
CA ILE A 410 -14.10 15.18 -2.42
C ILE A 410 -13.13 14.23 -3.12
N CYS A 411 -12.56 13.25 -2.40
CA CYS A 411 -11.72 12.23 -3.03
C CYS A 411 -12.52 11.36 -4.02
N THR A 412 -13.77 11.03 -3.70
CA THR A 412 -14.65 10.29 -4.61
C THR A 412 -14.95 11.09 -5.88
N VAL A 413 -15.34 12.36 -5.73
CA VAL A 413 -15.61 13.27 -6.85
C VAL A 413 -14.35 13.46 -7.70
N GLY A 414 -13.19 13.68 -7.06
CA GLY A 414 -11.90 13.79 -7.73
C GLY A 414 -11.54 12.54 -8.53
N TYR A 415 -11.72 11.35 -7.94
CA TYR A 415 -11.51 10.08 -8.63
C TYR A 415 -12.45 9.88 -9.83
N LEU A 416 -13.75 10.14 -9.66
CA LEU A 416 -14.75 10.00 -10.72
C LEU A 416 -14.53 11.01 -11.85
N GLY A 417 -14.15 12.25 -11.52
CA GLY A 417 -13.79 13.29 -12.49
C GLY A 417 -12.52 12.92 -13.27
N ALA A 418 -11.45 12.57 -12.56
CA ALA A 418 -10.18 12.18 -13.16
C ALA A 418 -10.30 10.98 -14.10
N ARG A 419 -11.18 10.02 -13.80
CA ARG A 419 -11.44 8.89 -14.70
C ARG A 419 -11.96 9.30 -16.07
N ARG A 420 -12.73 10.39 -16.15
CA ARG A 420 -13.30 10.87 -17.42
C ARG A 420 -12.25 11.57 -18.30
N VAL A 421 -11.22 12.17 -17.70
CA VAL A 421 -10.18 12.93 -18.44
C VAL A 421 -8.90 12.07 -18.68
N PRO A 422 -8.49 11.80 -19.94
CA PRO A 422 -7.38 10.89 -20.25
C PRO A 422 -6.05 11.18 -19.58
N GLY A 423 -5.61 12.44 -19.62
CA GLY A 423 -4.35 12.85 -18.99
C GLY A 423 -4.42 12.79 -17.46
N LEU A 424 -5.51 13.29 -16.88
CA LEU A 424 -5.65 13.39 -15.42
C LEU A 424 -5.73 12.02 -14.75
N ALA A 425 -6.34 11.02 -15.40
CA ALA A 425 -6.34 9.65 -14.92
C ALA A 425 -4.91 9.13 -14.70
N LEU A 426 -4.00 9.38 -15.65
CA LEU A 426 -2.61 8.93 -15.55
C LEU A 426 -1.83 9.70 -14.47
N LEU A 427 -2.04 11.01 -14.37
CA LEU A 427 -1.44 11.87 -13.34
C LEU A 427 -1.84 11.47 -11.91
N LEU A 428 -3.02 10.88 -11.74
CA LEU A 428 -3.49 10.36 -10.44
C LEU A 428 -3.33 8.83 -10.32
N GLY A 429 -2.55 8.20 -11.22
CA GLY A 429 -2.24 6.77 -11.23
C GLY A 429 -3.44 5.84 -11.44
N ILE A 430 -4.53 6.36 -12.00
CA ILE A 430 -5.74 5.60 -12.29
C ILE A 430 -5.52 4.76 -13.54
N GLN A 431 -5.77 3.46 -13.43
CA GLN A 431 -5.76 2.55 -14.57
C GLN A 431 -7.00 2.75 -15.43
N ARG A 432 -6.80 3.23 -16.66
CA ARG A 432 -7.76 2.94 -17.73
C ARG A 432 -7.50 1.51 -18.18
N ARG A 433 -8.52 0.66 -18.10
CA ARG A 433 -8.55 -0.53 -18.95
C ARG A 433 -8.48 0.00 -20.37
N ALA A 434 -7.50 -0.44 -21.15
CA ALA A 434 -7.62 -0.31 -22.59
C ALA A 434 -9.00 -0.90 -22.95
N PRO A 435 -9.82 -0.23 -23.78
CA PRO A 435 -10.97 -0.88 -24.37
C PRO A 435 -10.44 -2.18 -24.95
N GLY A 436 -10.96 -3.31 -24.46
CA GLY A 436 -10.65 -4.59 -25.08
C GLY A 436 -11.00 -4.42 -26.55
N THR A 437 -10.08 -4.78 -27.42
CA THR A 437 -10.35 -4.97 -28.84
C THR A 437 -11.53 -5.94 -28.93
N MET A 438 -12.76 -5.42 -28.98
CA MET A 438 -13.90 -6.12 -29.55
C MET A 438 -13.60 -6.18 -31.06
N GLY A 439 -12.68 -7.08 -31.43
CA GLY A 439 -12.62 -7.63 -32.76
C GLY A 439 -13.71 -8.68 -32.83
N GLN A 440 -14.71 -8.40 -33.66
CA GLN A 440 -15.89 -9.21 -33.94
C GLN A 440 -15.58 -10.71 -34.01
N LEU A 441 -16.33 -11.49 -33.23
CA LEU A 441 -16.86 -12.76 -33.72
C LEU A 441 -18.37 -12.68 -33.48
N THR A 442 -19.02 -12.06 -34.45
CA THR A 442 -20.46 -12.00 -34.61
C THR A 442 -21.00 -13.42 -34.54
N THR A 443 -21.78 -13.70 -33.51
CA THR A 443 -22.82 -14.72 -33.57
C THR A 443 -23.79 -14.33 -34.68
N MET A 444 -23.84 -15.11 -35.77
CA MET A 444 -25.06 -15.27 -36.54
C MET A 444 -25.37 -16.75 -36.61
N SER A 445 -26.40 -17.15 -35.86
CA SER A 445 -27.20 -18.32 -36.17
C SER A 445 -28.13 -17.96 -37.34
N VAL A 446 -28.01 -18.67 -38.45
CA VAL A 446 -29.09 -18.79 -39.44
C VAL A 446 -29.30 -20.27 -39.72
N THR A 447 -30.57 -20.62 -39.64
CA THR A 447 -31.22 -21.91 -39.87
C THR A 447 -30.93 -22.54 -41.24
N SER A 448 -30.97 -23.87 -41.23
CA SER A 448 -31.13 -24.85 -42.33
C SER A 448 -31.49 -24.34 -43.73
N SER A 449 -30.73 -24.82 -44.72
CA SER A 449 -31.29 -25.27 -46.01
C SER A 449 -30.34 -26.28 -46.67
N ASP A 450 -30.95 -27.36 -47.15
CA ASP A 450 -30.35 -28.44 -47.94
C ASP A 450 -29.71 -27.92 -49.23
N SER A 451 -28.55 -28.47 -49.59
CA SER A 451 -28.26 -28.86 -50.97
C SER A 451 -27.05 -29.80 -51.01
N SER A 452 -27.25 -30.89 -51.73
CA SER A 452 -26.37 -32.05 -51.91
C SER A 452 -24.97 -31.71 -52.44
N PRO A 453 -24.05 -32.69 -52.36
CA PRO A 453 -23.46 -33.15 -53.60
C PRO A 453 -23.63 -34.65 -53.79
N ALA A 454 -24.02 -35.00 -55.01
CA ALA A 454 -23.98 -36.34 -55.54
C ALA A 454 -22.51 -36.80 -55.68
N SER A 455 -22.20 -37.97 -55.11
CA SER A 455 -21.26 -38.92 -55.70
C SER A 455 -21.50 -40.31 -55.10
N THR A 456 -22.22 -41.12 -55.88
CA THR A 456 -22.08 -42.57 -56.06
C THR A 456 -20.98 -43.30 -55.25
N ALA A 457 -21.37 -44.27 -54.41
CA ALA A 457 -21.22 -45.71 -54.68
C ALA A 457 -21.49 -46.59 -53.44
N ALA A 458 -22.38 -47.58 -53.62
CA ALA A 458 -22.45 -48.92 -53.02
C ALA A 458 -22.17 -49.15 -51.52
N SER A 459 -23.19 -49.61 -50.76
CA SER A 459 -23.47 -51.05 -50.53
C SER A 459 -24.30 -51.30 -49.26
N THR A 460 -25.45 -51.97 -49.45
CA THR A 460 -26.05 -53.03 -48.60
C THR A 460 -26.42 -52.82 -47.11
N ALA A 461 -27.74 -52.81 -46.89
CA ALA A 461 -28.53 -53.79 -46.10
C ALA A 461 -28.77 -53.63 -44.57
N SER A 462 -30.08 -53.68 -44.24
CA SER A 462 -30.76 -54.31 -43.06
C SER A 462 -30.45 -53.76 -41.65
N SER A 463 -31.34 -53.70 -40.66
CA SER A 463 -32.74 -54.16 -40.46
C SER A 463 -33.30 -53.57 -39.15
N GLU A 464 -34.60 -53.30 -39.15
CA GLU A 464 -35.63 -53.60 -38.13
C GLU A 464 -35.44 -53.34 -36.61
N ARG A 465 -36.60 -52.94 -36.04
CA ARG A 465 -37.28 -53.45 -34.81
C ARG A 465 -37.39 -52.40 -33.68
N SER A 466 -38.57 -51.80 -33.46
CA SER A 466 -39.70 -52.27 -32.61
C SER A 466 -39.28 -52.36 -31.13
N SER A 467 -39.99 -51.91 -30.10
CA SER A 467 -41.34 -51.36 -29.88
C SER A 467 -41.55 -51.27 -28.36
N ARG A 468 -42.37 -50.31 -27.90
CA ARG A 468 -43.20 -50.36 -26.67
C ARG A 468 -42.42 -50.40 -25.33
N THR A 469 -42.89 -49.89 -24.20
CA THR A 469 -44.27 -49.86 -23.68
C THR A 469 -44.39 -48.81 -22.55
N GLU A 470 -45.58 -48.21 -22.49
CA GLU A 470 -46.36 -47.86 -21.29
C GLU A 470 -45.98 -46.70 -20.35
N ALA A 471 -47.06 -46.01 -19.97
CA ALA A 471 -47.19 -44.72 -19.30
C ALA A 471 -47.77 -44.92 -17.87
N PRO A 472 -48.63 -44.04 -17.32
CA PRO A 472 -48.34 -42.75 -16.69
C PRO A 472 -48.94 -42.60 -15.26
N GLY A 473 -48.65 -41.49 -14.58
CA GLY A 473 -49.43 -41.00 -13.43
C GLY A 473 -48.96 -39.59 -13.05
N PHE A 474 -49.56 -38.50 -13.55
CA PHE A 474 -50.81 -37.83 -13.17
C PHE A 474 -50.66 -36.82 -12.00
N GLN A 475 -50.75 -35.52 -12.37
CA GLN A 475 -51.37 -34.35 -11.69
C GLN A 475 -50.98 -33.97 -10.24
N ALA A 476 -51.17 -32.75 -9.73
CA ALA A 476 -51.32 -31.38 -10.21
C ALA A 476 -51.41 -30.48 -8.95
N THR A 477 -50.84 -29.28 -9.02
CA THR A 477 -51.27 -28.00 -8.40
C THR A 477 -52.06 -27.93 -7.08
N SER A 478 -51.55 -27.13 -6.12
CA SER A 478 -52.29 -26.17 -5.26
C SER A 478 -51.28 -25.36 -4.42
N THR A 479 -51.05 -24.06 -4.63
CA THR A 479 -51.67 -22.87 -3.99
C THR A 479 -51.78 -22.84 -2.46
N SER A 480 -51.06 -21.88 -1.86
CA SER A 480 -51.53 -20.83 -0.93
C SER A 480 -50.71 -20.60 0.36
N ARG A 481 -50.44 -19.30 0.54
CA ARG A 481 -50.10 -18.45 1.69
C ARG A 481 -50.32 -18.98 3.12
N HIS A 482 -49.39 -18.62 4.02
CA HIS A 482 -49.60 -17.99 5.35
C HIS A 482 -48.21 -17.64 5.95
N SER A 483 -47.83 -16.37 6.06
CA SER A 483 -47.90 -15.46 7.24
C SER A 483 -47.00 -15.82 8.45
N GLY A 484 -46.09 -14.89 8.76
CA GLY A 484 -45.82 -14.42 10.13
C GLY A 484 -44.83 -15.22 10.99
N LEU A 485 -43.57 -14.74 11.07
CA LEU A 485 -42.98 -14.10 12.26
C LEU A 485 -41.62 -13.48 11.92
#